data_AF-A0A438IU71-F1
#
_entry.id   AF-A0A438IU71-F1
#
_cell.length_a   1.000
_cell.length_b   1.000
_cell.length_c   1.000
_cell.angle_alpha   90.00
_cell.angle_beta   90.00
_cell.angle_gamma   90.00
#
_symmetry.space_group_name_H-M   'P 1'
#
loop_
_entity.id
_entity.type
_entity.pdbx_description
1 polymer ?
#
loop_
_entity_poly.entity_id
_entity_poly.type
_entity_poly.pdbx_seq_one_letter_code
_entity_poly.pdbx_strand_id
1 'polypeptide(L)'
;MERLGSQILELEFSASQKRLVKSEKEKLLGQKKGALRQCVDRLKDMENKNNKLLQALQNSGAEKIFEAYHWLQEHRHELNKDVYGPVLLEVNVSHRIHADYLEGHIPYYIWKVFLSIIVLCSFCWYFGVHDQNVRS
;
A
#
# COMPACT_ATOMS: atom_id res chain seq x y z
N MET A 1 69.67 -4.71 3.95
CA MET A 1 68.70 -3.96 3.13
C MET A 1 67.58 -4.84 2.59
N GLU A 2 67.87 -6.05 2.11
CA GLU A 2 66.85 -6.97 1.54
C GLU A 2 65.70 -7.34 2.49
N ARG A 3 65.98 -7.64 3.76
CA ARG A 3 64.94 -8.04 4.74
C ARG A 3 63.84 -6.97 4.92
N LEU A 4 64.23 -5.69 4.95
CA LEU A 4 63.30 -4.57 5.06
C LEU A 4 62.46 -4.42 3.80
N GLY A 5 63.06 -4.61 2.62
CA GLY A 5 62.34 -4.61 1.34
C GLY A 5 61.28 -5.70 1.26
N SER A 6 61.59 -6.92 1.70
CA SER A 6 60.63 -8.03 1.75
C SER A 6 59.46 -7.75 2.71
N GLN A 7 59.73 -7.16 3.88
CA GLN A 7 58.69 -6.80 4.85
C GLN A 7 57.77 -5.69 4.31
N ILE A 8 58.31 -4.71 3.58
CA ILE A 8 57.50 -3.67 2.93
C ILE A 8 56.54 -4.29 1.90
N LEU A 9 57.06 -5.15 1.02
CA LEU A 9 56.25 -5.81 -0.01
C LEU A 9 55.14 -6.70 0.59
N GLU A 10 55.45 -7.43 1.66
CA GLU A 10 54.46 -8.26 2.35
C GLU A 10 53.35 -7.42 3.01
N LEU A 11 53.72 -6.30 3.65
CA LEU A 11 52.77 -5.37 4.25
C LEU A 11 51.90 -4.69 3.20
N GLU A 12 52.46 -4.28 2.06
CA GLU A 12 51.71 -3.71 0.94
C GLU A 12 50.72 -4.69 0.33
N PHE A 13 51.15 -5.96 0.16
CA PHE A 13 50.27 -7.03 -0.31
C PHE A 13 49.13 -7.29 0.68
N SER A 14 49.45 -7.40 1.98
CA SER A 14 48.44 -7.59 3.04
C SER A 14 47.46 -6.42 3.10
N ALA A 15 47.95 -5.19 2.99
CA ALA A 15 47.11 -3.98 2.99
C ALA A 15 46.18 -3.95 1.77
N SER A 16 46.69 -4.33 0.60
CA SER A 16 45.91 -4.41 -0.64
C SER A 16 44.82 -5.46 -0.56
N GLN A 17 45.14 -6.66 -0.06
CA GLN A 17 44.17 -7.74 0.13
C GLN A 17 43.08 -7.35 1.15
N LYS A 18 43.45 -6.72 2.27
CA LYS A 18 42.49 -6.22 3.27
C LYS A 18 41.57 -5.16 2.69
N ARG A 19 42.07 -4.27 1.84
CA ARG A 19 41.26 -3.26 1.13
C ARG A 19 40.25 -3.90 0.18
N LEU A 20 40.66 -4.93 -0.56
CA LEU A 20 39.76 -5.67 -1.46
C LEU A 20 38.59 -6.29 -0.69
N VAL A 21 38.90 -7.07 0.36
CA VAL A 21 37.88 -7.73 1.19
C VAL A 21 36.95 -6.72 1.85
N LYS A 22 37.48 -5.58 2.29
CA LYS A 22 36.67 -4.49 2.85
C LYS A 22 35.69 -3.95 1.81
N SER A 23 36.16 -3.66 0.60
CA SER A 23 35.33 -3.17 -0.51
C SER A 23 34.21 -4.15 -0.87
N GLU A 24 34.51 -5.45 -0.93
CA GLU A 24 33.50 -6.48 -1.20
C GLU A 24 32.43 -6.56 -0.10
N LYS A 25 32.86 -6.50 1.17
CA LYS A 25 31.93 -6.47 2.31
C LYS A 25 31.06 -5.22 2.32
N GLU A 26 31.61 -4.06 1.99
CA GLU A 26 30.85 -2.81 1.88
C GLU A 26 29.82 -2.88 0.75
N LYS A 27 30.17 -3.44 -0.41
CA LYS A 27 29.24 -3.66 -1.51
C LYS A 27 28.10 -4.60 -1.11
N LEU A 28 28.41 -5.73 -0.47
CA LEU A 28 27.41 -6.68 0.02
C LEU A 28 26.49 -6.06 1.07
N LEU A 29 27.06 -5.26 1.98
CA LEU A 29 26.30 -4.53 2.99
C LEU A 29 25.36 -3.49 2.37
N GLY A 30 25.81 -2.78 1.33
CA GLY A 30 24.97 -1.88 0.53
C GLY A 30 23.79 -2.61 -0.12
N GLN A 31 24.04 -3.76 -0.74
CA GLN A 31 22.99 -4.61 -1.34
C GLN A 31 21.97 -5.08 -0.28
N LYS A 32 22.44 -5.59 0.86
CA LYS A 32 21.55 -6.04 1.96
C LYS A 32 20.71 -4.90 2.54
N LYS A 33 21.29 -3.71 2.70
CA LYS A 33 20.54 -2.52 3.14
C LYS A 33 19.45 -2.13 2.14
N GLY A 34 19.73 -2.21 0.84
CA GLY A 34 18.74 -1.97 -0.22
C GLY A 34 17.58 -2.96 -0.16
N ALA A 35 17.89 -4.26 -0.05
CA ALA A 35 16.87 -5.31 0.08
C ALA A 35 16.03 -5.15 1.37
N LEU A 36 16.66 -4.82 2.50
CA LEU A 36 15.95 -4.56 3.75
C LEU A 36 14.99 -3.38 3.62
N ARG A 37 15.43 -2.28 2.99
CA ARG A 37 14.58 -1.11 2.75
C ARG A 37 13.37 -1.47 1.91
N GLN A 38 13.54 -2.20 0.81
CA GLN A 38 12.43 -2.69 -0.01
C GLN A 38 11.46 -3.58 0.79
N CYS A 39 11.96 -4.43 1.67
CA CYS A 39 11.13 -5.28 2.52
C CYS A 39 10.32 -4.46 3.53
N VAL A 40 10.94 -3.45 4.15
CA VAL A 40 10.26 -2.52 5.08
C VAL A 40 9.20 -1.70 4.34
N ASP A 41 9.50 -1.21 3.14
CA ASP A 41 8.55 -0.46 2.33
C ASP A 41 7.34 -1.34 1.96
N ARG A 42 7.58 -2.60 1.53
CA ARG A 42 6.51 -3.59 1.31
C ARG A 42 5.70 -3.90 2.57
N LEU A 43 6.34 -4.01 3.73
CA LEU A 43 5.65 -4.23 5.01
C LEU A 43 4.76 -3.04 5.38
N LYS A 44 5.23 -1.81 5.15
CA LYS A 44 4.41 -0.60 5.34
C LYS A 44 3.24 -0.56 4.37
N ASP A 45 3.47 -0.96 3.12
CA ASP A 45 2.39 -1.09 2.14
C ASP A 45 1.36 -2.11 2.61
N MET A 46 1.79 -3.27 3.13
CA MET A 46 0.89 -4.27 3.74
C MET A 46 0.16 -3.77 4.99
N GLU A 47 0.80 -2.92 5.80
CA GLU A 47 0.20 -2.33 7.00
C GLU A 47 -0.79 -1.20 6.68
N ASN A 48 -0.81 -0.72 5.44
CA ASN A 48 -1.73 0.31 4.97
C ASN A 48 -3.18 -0.09 5.28
N LYS A 49 -3.95 0.87 5.82
CA LYS A 49 -5.37 0.75 6.15
C LYS A 49 -6.16 0.11 5.00
N ASN A 50 -5.83 0.44 3.77
CA ASN A 50 -6.49 -0.07 2.58
C ASN A 50 -6.32 -1.59 2.42
N ASN A 51 -5.13 -2.15 2.72
CA ASN A 51 -4.90 -3.59 2.63
C ASN A 51 -5.65 -4.38 3.72
N LYS A 52 -5.75 -3.82 4.94
CA LYS A 52 -6.59 -4.40 6.00
C LYS A 52 -8.07 -4.41 5.61
N LEU A 53 -8.56 -3.34 4.99
CA LEU A 53 -9.94 -3.26 4.49
C LEU A 53 -10.19 -4.20 3.31
N LEU A 54 -9.27 -4.28 2.35
CA LEU A 54 -9.37 -5.23 1.23
C LEU A 54 -9.36 -6.68 1.71
N GLN A 55 -8.55 -7.00 2.73
CA GLN A 55 -8.54 -8.32 3.35
C GLN A 55 -9.87 -8.63 4.05
N ALA A 56 -10.44 -7.66 4.78
CA ALA A 56 -11.78 -7.82 5.36
C ALA A 56 -12.86 -8.05 4.29
N LEU A 57 -12.79 -7.32 3.17
CA LEU A 57 -13.70 -7.51 2.03
C LEU A 57 -13.52 -8.90 1.40
N GLN A 58 -12.29 -9.36 1.22
CA GLN A 58 -12.00 -10.70 0.70
C GLN A 58 -12.57 -11.78 1.61
N ASN A 59 -12.32 -11.68 2.92
CA ASN A 59 -12.85 -12.60 3.93
C ASN A 59 -14.38 -12.61 4.00
N SER A 60 -15.02 -11.52 3.57
CA SER A 60 -16.48 -11.44 3.46
C SER A 60 -17.08 -12.02 2.18
N GLY A 61 -16.26 -12.68 1.35
CA GLY A 61 -16.68 -13.33 0.10
C GLY A 61 -16.46 -12.49 -1.15
N ALA A 62 -15.68 -11.41 -1.10
CA ALA A 62 -15.24 -10.69 -2.30
C ALA A 62 -13.87 -11.23 -2.77
N GLU A 63 -13.84 -12.48 -3.26
CA GLU A 63 -12.60 -13.22 -3.52
C GLU A 63 -11.62 -12.47 -4.43
N LYS A 64 -12.14 -11.81 -5.48
CA LYS A 64 -11.34 -11.10 -6.51
C LYS A 64 -11.13 -9.61 -6.23
N ILE A 65 -11.35 -9.15 -5.00
CA ILE A 65 -11.34 -7.71 -4.66
C ILE A 65 -9.95 -7.10 -4.78
N PHE A 66 -8.90 -7.87 -4.48
CA PHE A 66 -7.51 -7.42 -4.59
C PHE A 66 -7.11 -7.24 -6.05
N GLU A 67 -7.45 -8.20 -6.90
CA GLU A 67 -7.19 -8.18 -8.33
C GLU A 67 -7.92 -7.04 -9.01
N ALA A 68 -9.21 -6.84 -8.69
CA ALA A 68 -9.99 -5.73 -9.21
C ALA A 68 -9.43 -4.37 -8.76
N TYR A 69 -9.03 -4.24 -7.48
CA TYR A 69 -8.45 -3.01 -6.95
C TYR A 69 -7.08 -2.70 -7.56
N HIS A 70 -6.20 -3.71 -7.72
CA HIS A 70 -4.88 -3.56 -8.32
C HIS A 70 -4.99 -3.16 -9.79
N TRP A 71 -5.83 -3.88 -10.55
CA TRP A 71 -6.10 -3.57 -11.94
C TRP A 71 -6.59 -2.13 -12.10
N LEU A 72 -7.50 -1.69 -11.24
CA LEU A 72 -7.99 -0.32 -11.23
C LEU A 72 -6.87 0.70 -10.97
N GLN A 73 -5.98 0.45 -10.01
CA GLN A 73 -4.85 1.36 -9.74
C GLN A 73 -3.91 1.48 -10.95
N GLU A 74 -3.59 0.36 -11.60
CA GLU A 74 -2.70 0.34 -12.77
C GLU A 74 -3.31 1.07 -13.97
N HIS A 75 -4.61 0.88 -14.22
CA HIS A 75 -5.29 1.39 -15.41
C HIS A 75 -6.05 2.70 -15.16
N ARG A 76 -5.87 3.36 -14.00
CA ARG A 76 -6.55 4.65 -13.69
C ARG A 76 -6.40 5.68 -14.81
N HIS A 77 -5.22 5.73 -15.42
CA HIS A 77 -4.87 6.68 -16.46
C HIS A 77 -5.51 6.37 -17.83
N GLU A 78 -5.99 5.14 -18.04
CA GLU A 78 -6.66 4.70 -19.26
C GLU A 78 -8.19 4.88 -19.16
N LEU A 79 -8.70 5.09 -17.94
CA LEU A 79 -10.12 5.33 -17.72
C LEU A 79 -10.47 6.77 -18.05
N ASN A 80 -11.45 6.96 -18.94
CA ASN A 80 -11.97 8.28 -19.32
C ASN A 80 -12.60 9.05 -18.14
N LYS A 81 -12.86 8.39 -17.01
CA LYS A 81 -13.49 8.96 -15.81
C LYS A 81 -12.90 8.32 -14.55
N ASP A 82 -12.85 9.09 -13.48
CA ASP A 82 -12.42 8.59 -12.18
C ASP A 82 -13.39 7.51 -11.67
N VAL A 83 -12.81 6.32 -11.46
CA VAL A 83 -13.44 5.22 -10.76
C VAL A 83 -12.81 5.14 -9.38
N TYR A 84 -13.64 5.29 -8.37
CA TYR A 84 -13.27 5.22 -6.97
C TYR A 84 -13.34 3.78 -6.49
N GLY A 85 -12.49 3.45 -5.51
CA GLY A 85 -12.33 2.10 -5.00
C GLY A 85 -13.61 1.56 -4.35
N PRO A 86 -13.55 0.34 -3.78
CA PRO A 86 -14.67 -0.20 -3.01
C PRO A 86 -15.11 0.85 -1.99
N VAL A 87 -16.42 1.11 -1.87
CA VAL A 87 -16.96 2.20 -1.02
C VAL A 87 -16.34 2.21 0.38
N LEU A 88 -16.05 1.03 0.94
CA LEU A 88 -15.40 0.88 2.24
C LEU A 88 -14.01 1.54 2.35
N LEU A 89 -13.25 1.64 1.25
CA LEU A 89 -11.94 2.28 1.21
C LEU A 89 -12.03 3.81 1.12
N GLU A 90 -13.14 4.35 0.62
CA GLU A 90 -13.32 5.79 0.38
C GLU A 90 -14.05 6.48 1.55
N VAL A 91 -14.86 5.74 2.32
CA VAL A 91 -15.65 6.28 3.43
C VAL A 91 -14.85 6.21 4.73
N ASN A 92 -14.57 7.38 5.32
CA ASN A 92 -13.98 7.49 6.66
C ASN A 92 -14.93 8.24 7.60
N VAL A 93 -15.49 7.53 8.58
CA VAL A 93 -16.40 8.11 9.58
C VAL A 93 -15.64 8.35 10.89
N SER A 94 -15.59 9.59 11.34
CA SER A 94 -14.82 9.97 12.54
C SER A 94 -15.50 9.57 13.86
N HIS A 95 -16.83 9.38 13.86
CA HIS A 95 -17.61 9.05 15.05
C HIS A 95 -18.21 7.65 14.94
N ARG A 96 -17.94 6.81 15.94
CA ARG A 96 -18.41 5.43 16.00
C ARG A 96 -19.94 5.31 15.93
N ILE A 97 -20.67 6.19 16.63
CA ILE A 97 -22.15 6.18 16.63
C ILE A 97 -22.71 6.34 15.21
N HIS A 98 -22.10 7.21 14.40
CA HIS A 98 -22.51 7.41 13.01
C HIS A 98 -22.07 6.25 12.11
N ALA A 99 -20.94 5.63 12.41
CA ALA A 99 -20.48 4.44 11.68
C ALA A 99 -21.42 3.25 11.89
N ASP A 100 -21.78 2.98 13.14
CA ASP A 100 -22.71 1.90 13.52
C ASP A 100 -24.10 2.12 12.88
N TYR A 101 -24.55 3.39 12.81
CA TYR A 101 -25.79 3.74 12.12
C TYR A 101 -25.73 3.42 10.62
N LEU A 102 -24.66 3.82 9.94
CA LEU A 102 -24.49 3.58 8.50
C LEU A 102 -24.34 2.09 8.20
N GLU A 103 -23.63 1.32 9.03
CA GLU A 103 -23.49 -0.12 8.87
C GLU A 103 -24.85 -0.84 8.99
N GLY A 104 -25.73 -0.40 9.90
CA GLY A 104 -27.07 -0.95 10.06
C GLY A 104 -28.06 -0.58 8.94
N HIS A 105 -27.85 0.54 8.26
CA HIS A 105 -28.79 1.06 7.24
C HIS A 105 -28.35 0.78 5.80
N ILE A 106 -27.05 0.64 5.54
CA ILE A 106 -26.53 0.44 4.19
C ILE A 106 -26.41 -1.06 3.90
N PRO A 107 -27.10 -1.59 2.88
CA PRO A 107 -26.97 -2.98 2.49
C PRO A 107 -25.51 -3.42 2.27
N TYR A 108 -25.16 -4.57 2.80
CA TYR A 108 -23.77 -5.04 2.90
C TYR A 108 -23.00 -5.06 1.56
N TYR A 109 -23.70 -5.33 0.45
CA TYR A 109 -23.08 -5.39 -0.87
C TYR A 109 -22.51 -4.03 -1.32
N ILE A 110 -23.05 -2.91 -0.85
CA ILE A 110 -22.66 -1.56 -1.27
C ILE A 110 -21.21 -1.27 -0.89
N TRP A 111 -20.75 -1.78 0.26
CA TRP A 111 -19.37 -1.64 0.73
C TRP A 111 -18.33 -2.29 -0.20
N LYS A 112 -18.77 -3.23 -1.04
CA LYS A 112 -17.93 -3.96 -2.02
C LYS A 112 -17.93 -3.33 -3.42
N VAL A 113 -18.79 -2.34 -3.67
CA VAL A 113 -18.99 -1.77 -5.02
C VAL A 113 -17.93 -0.73 -5.34
N PHE A 114 -17.43 -0.77 -6.58
CA PHE A 114 -16.62 0.30 -7.17
C PHE A 114 -17.53 1.36 -7.78
N LEU A 115 -17.33 2.62 -7.42
CA LEU A 115 -18.18 3.72 -7.88
C LEU A 115 -17.50 4.50 -8.99
N SER A 116 -18.23 4.76 -10.07
CA SER A 116 -17.88 5.84 -11.01
C SER A 116 -18.68 7.11 -10.66
N ILE A 117 -18.20 8.27 -11.09
CA ILE A 117 -18.80 9.58 -10.76
C ILE A 117 -20.31 9.68 -11.07
N ILE A 118 -20.81 8.90 -12.04
CA ILE A 118 -22.25 8.83 -12.38
C ILE A 118 -23.05 8.17 -11.27
N VAL A 119 -22.50 7.14 -10.62
CA VAL A 119 -23.17 6.42 -9.53
C VAL A 119 -23.15 7.24 -8.25
N LEU A 120 -22.09 8.01 -7.99
CA LEU A 120 -22.01 8.95 -6.85
C LEU A 120 -23.10 10.03 -6.91
N CYS A 121 -23.35 10.62 -8.09
CA CYS A 121 -24.42 11.60 -8.25
C CYS A 121 -25.81 10.99 -8.01
N SER A 122 -26.07 9.79 -8.52
CA SER A 122 -27.33 9.08 -8.29
C SER A 122 -27.50 8.68 -6.82
N PHE A 123 -26.43 8.28 -6.13
CA PHE A 123 -26.46 7.91 -4.72
C PHE A 123 -26.69 9.13 -3.81
N CYS A 124 -26.01 10.26 -4.08
CA CYS A 124 -26.27 11.54 -3.41
C CYS A 124 -27.69 12.04 -3.65
N TRP A 125 -28.24 11.87 -4.86
CA TRP A 125 -29.64 12.21 -5.13
C TRP A 125 -30.60 11.32 -4.35
N TYR A 126 -30.36 10.00 -4.33
CA TYR A 126 -31.27 9.05 -3.69
C TYR A 126 -31.26 9.16 -2.15
N PHE A 127 -30.09 9.36 -1.53
CA PHE A 127 -29.98 9.56 -0.08
C PHE A 127 -30.28 11.00 0.36
N GLY A 128 -29.96 12.00 -0.46
CA GLY A 128 -30.25 13.42 -0.16
C GLY A 128 -31.75 13.77 -0.19
N VAL A 129 -32.57 12.96 -0.86
CA VAL A 129 -34.04 13.13 -0.89
C VAL A 129 -34.72 12.60 0.39
N HIS A 130 -34.04 11.76 1.19
CA HIS A 130 -34.65 11.15 2.38
C HIS A 130 -34.47 11.95 3.69
N ASP A 131 -33.64 13.01 3.68
CA ASP A 131 -33.34 13.83 4.87
C ASP A 131 -34.20 15.12 4.97
N GLN A 132 -35.04 15.43 3.98
CA GLN A 132 -35.91 16.62 4.01
C GLN A 132 -37.32 16.40 4.57
N ASN A 133 -37.67 15.22 5.08
CA ASN A 133 -39.03 14.94 5.58
C ASN A 133 -39.15 14.79 7.11
N VAL A 134 -38.29 15.44 7.88
CA VAL A 134 -38.46 15.65 9.33
C VAL A 134 -38.23 17.12 9.66
N ARG A 135 -39.13 17.98 9.18
CA ARG A 135 -39.42 19.32 9.75
C ARG A 135 -40.70 19.84 9.11
N SER A 136 -41.85 19.46 9.66
CA SER A 136 -42.95 20.38 9.98
C SER A 136 -43.96 19.71 10.90
#